data_AF-A0A7S2IMB5-F1
#
_entry.id   AF-A0A7S2IMB5-F1
#
_cell.length_a   1.000
_cell.length_b   1.000
_cell.length_c   1.000
_cell.angle_alpha   90.00
_cell.angle_beta   90.00
_cell.angle_gamma   90.00
#
_symmetry.space_group_name_H-M   'P 1'
#
loop_
_entity.id
_entity.type
_entity.pdbx_description
1 polymer ?
#
loop_
_entity_poly.entity_id
_entity_poly.type
_entity_poly.pdbx_seq_one_letter_code
_entity_poly.pdbx_strand_id
1 'polypeptide(L)'
;DDDDDDEDEDNAATQAEIVELRSALSTTPSVPTLLRLITLLNGQADLDGVRHAREHLAASFCPLEDAVWLDWISDEERLARTDVEVAALKQLCLRACADHLSVPLWLRYVQVVGRTGGLGLVLDEDGVDEE
;
A
#
# COMPACT_ATOMS: atom_id res chain seq x y z
N ASP A 1 23.88 6.03 32.18
CA ASP A 1 22.51 6.52 32.03
C ASP A 1 22.55 7.92 31.48
N ASP A 2 22.58 8.01 30.15
CA ASP A 2 22.22 9.20 29.34
C ASP A 2 22.37 8.78 27.87
N ASP A 3 21.41 8.02 27.33
CA ASP A 3 21.40 7.59 25.92
C ASP A 3 19.96 7.36 25.41
N ASP A 4 19.02 8.21 25.83
CA ASP A 4 17.56 8.08 25.53
C ASP A 4 16.98 9.35 24.87
N ASP A 5 17.82 10.32 24.47
CA ASP A 5 17.37 11.64 23.95
C ASP A 5 17.43 11.75 22.41
N ASP A 6 18.10 10.82 21.72
CA ASP A 6 18.27 10.86 20.24
C ASP A 6 17.04 10.31 19.49
N GLU A 7 16.26 9.37 20.05
CA GLU A 7 15.10 8.77 19.36
C GLU A 7 13.90 9.71 19.27
N ASP A 8 13.73 10.61 20.24
CA ASP A 8 12.62 11.56 20.27
C ASP A 8 12.79 12.71 19.26
N GLU A 9 14.03 13.11 18.96
CA GLU A 9 14.32 14.20 18.03
C GLU A 9 14.06 13.80 16.57
N ASP A 10 14.41 12.57 16.19
CA ASP A 10 14.16 12.00 14.86
C ASP A 10 12.66 11.81 14.58
N ASN A 11 11.88 11.46 15.60
CA ASN A 11 10.43 11.33 15.50
C ASN A 11 9.76 12.70 15.29
N ALA A 12 10.22 13.73 16.01
CA ALA A 12 9.73 15.10 15.86
C ALA A 12 10.03 15.69 14.47
N ALA A 13 11.23 15.44 13.93
CA ALA A 13 11.62 15.86 12.58
C ALA A 13 10.76 15.18 11.50
N THR A 14 10.52 13.87 11.64
CA THR A 14 9.66 13.09 10.72
C THR A 14 8.23 13.62 10.71
N GLN A 15 7.68 13.95 11.89
CA GLN A 15 6.33 14.49 12.02
C GLN A 15 6.21 15.89 11.41
N ALA A 16 7.24 16.73 11.52
CA ALA A 16 7.28 18.03 10.87
C ALA A 16 7.28 17.91 9.33
N GLU A 17 8.06 16.97 8.78
CA GLU A 17 8.08 16.68 7.33
C GLU A 17 6.70 16.20 6.84
N ILE A 18 6.01 15.34 7.59
CA ILE A 18 4.65 14.87 7.28
C ILE A 18 3.66 16.05 7.18
N VAL A 19 3.70 16.99 8.13
CA VAL A 19 2.82 18.17 8.14
C VAL A 19 3.10 19.08 6.96
N GLU A 20 4.37 19.31 6.63
CA GLU A 20 4.76 20.12 5.48
C GLU A 20 4.31 19.49 4.16
N LEU A 21 4.50 18.17 3.99
CA LEU A 21 4.05 17.44 2.80
C LEU A 21 2.51 17.50 2.67
N ARG A 22 1.76 17.35 3.77
CA ARG A 22 0.29 17.50 3.76
C ARG A 22 -0.14 18.91 3.33
N SER A 23 0.56 19.94 3.83
CA SER A 23 0.31 21.33 3.45
C SER A 23 0.60 21.57 1.96
N ALA A 24 1.73 21.06 1.46
CA ALA A 24 2.10 21.13 0.05
C ALA A 24 1.07 20.47 -0.85
N LEU A 25 0.55 19.30 -0.44
CA LEU A 25 -0.49 18.56 -1.16
C LEU A 25 -1.84 19.29 -1.19
N SER A 26 -2.16 20.08 -0.16
CA SER A 26 -3.37 20.92 -0.17
C SER A 26 -3.31 22.05 -1.20
N THR A 27 -2.09 22.49 -1.55
CA THR A 27 -1.86 23.59 -2.49
C THR A 27 -1.68 23.07 -3.91
N THR A 28 -0.79 22.08 -4.08
CA THR A 28 -0.47 21.48 -5.36
C THR A 28 -0.36 19.97 -5.15
N PRO A 29 -1.41 19.20 -5.49
CA PRO A 29 -1.32 17.75 -5.38
C PRO A 29 -0.27 17.26 -6.37
N SER A 30 0.67 16.45 -5.89
CA SER A 30 1.72 15.86 -6.73
C SER A 30 1.93 14.40 -6.32
N VAL A 31 2.05 13.52 -7.32
CA VAL A 31 2.33 12.09 -7.13
C VAL A 31 3.61 11.84 -6.32
N PRO A 32 4.78 12.47 -6.63
CA PRO A 32 6.00 12.20 -5.86
C PRO A 32 5.89 12.67 -4.40
N THR A 33 5.16 13.77 -4.13
CA THR A 33 4.91 14.24 -2.76
C THR A 33 4.02 13.26 -1.99
N LEU A 34 2.99 12.69 -2.63
CA LEU A 34 2.15 11.66 -2.02
C LEU A 34 2.90 10.36 -1.76
N LEU A 35 3.75 9.91 -2.70
CA LEU A 35 4.58 8.72 -2.49
C LEU A 35 5.57 8.92 -1.34
N ARG A 36 6.20 10.10 -1.24
CA ARG A 36 7.07 10.45 -0.11
C ARG A 36 6.31 10.43 1.21
N LEU A 37 5.11 11.00 1.25
CA LEU A 37 4.24 10.97 2.43
C LEU A 37 3.90 9.53 2.84
N ILE A 38 3.57 8.65 1.89
CA ILE A 38 3.31 7.23 2.14
C ILE A 38 4.54 6.55 2.74
N THR A 39 5.75 6.79 2.20
CA THR A 39 6.99 6.22 2.75
C THR A 39 7.22 6.62 4.20
N LEU A 40 7.02 7.90 4.54
CA LEU A 40 7.20 8.39 5.92
C LEU A 40 6.17 7.81 6.87
N LEU A 41 4.89 7.76 6.46
CA LEU A 41 3.81 7.19 7.27
C LEU A 41 4.01 5.68 7.49
N ASN A 42 4.53 4.95 6.49
CA ASN A 42 4.85 3.54 6.63
C ASN A 42 6.02 3.32 7.60
N GLY A 43 7.02 4.20 7.60
CA GLY A 43 8.11 4.20 8.59
C GLY A 43 7.66 4.46 10.03
N GLN A 44 6.58 5.24 10.19
CA GLN A 44 5.94 5.52 11.49
C GLN A 44 4.90 4.46 11.89
N ALA A 45 4.70 3.42 11.07
CA ALA A 45 3.62 2.44 11.20
C ALA A 45 2.20 3.05 11.29
N ASP A 46 2.00 4.26 10.74
CA ASP A 46 0.68 4.91 10.64
C ASP A 46 -0.08 4.38 9.42
N LEU A 47 -0.61 3.17 9.56
CA LEU A 47 -1.31 2.45 8.49
C LEU A 47 -2.58 3.15 8.02
N ASP A 48 -3.30 3.81 8.93
CA ASP A 48 -4.51 4.57 8.59
C ASP A 48 -4.15 5.83 7.79
N GLY A 49 -3.07 6.51 8.15
CA GLY A 49 -2.51 7.61 7.37
C GLY A 49 -2.11 7.17 5.96
N VAL A 50 -1.45 6.02 5.83
CA VAL A 50 -1.06 5.45 4.53
C VAL A 50 -2.29 5.17 3.66
N ARG A 51 -3.34 4.55 4.22
CA ARG A 51 -4.59 4.29 3.50
C ARG A 51 -5.22 5.57 2.99
N HIS A 52 -5.32 6.59 3.85
CA HIS A 52 -5.93 7.87 3.46
C HIS A 52 -5.12 8.59 2.36
N ALA A 53 -3.79 8.57 2.46
CA ALA A 53 -2.91 9.14 1.43
C ALA A 53 -3.05 8.41 0.09
N ARG A 54 -3.16 7.07 0.11
CA ARG A 54 -3.38 6.24 -1.08
C ARG A 54 -4.75 6.45 -1.71
N GLU A 55 -5.80 6.58 -0.90
CA GLU A 55 -7.14 6.94 -1.37
C GLU A 55 -7.16 8.32 -2.03
N HIS A 56 -6.50 9.30 -1.42
CA HIS A 56 -6.37 10.65 -1.98
C HIS A 56 -5.61 10.63 -3.31
N LEU A 57 -4.57 9.80 -3.41
CA LEU A 57 -3.80 9.58 -4.63
C LEU A 57 -4.68 8.95 -5.72
N ALA A 58 -5.44 7.90 -5.41
CA ALA A 58 -6.36 7.27 -6.35
C ALA A 58 -7.51 8.17 -6.79
N ALA A 59 -8.01 9.04 -5.92
CA ALA A 59 -9.04 10.01 -6.27
C ALA A 59 -8.51 11.16 -7.15
N SER A 60 -7.27 11.60 -6.90
CA SER A 60 -6.70 12.79 -7.58
C SER A 60 -5.95 12.47 -8.87
N PHE A 61 -5.41 11.24 -9.01
CA PHE A 61 -4.46 10.89 -10.07
C PHE A 61 -4.84 9.62 -10.85
N CYS A 62 -6.13 9.39 -11.09
CA CYS A 62 -6.55 8.31 -12.00
C CYS A 62 -6.26 8.73 -13.47
N PRO A 63 -5.59 7.90 -14.30
CA PRO A 63 -5.13 6.52 -14.02
C PRO A 63 -3.75 6.46 -13.34
N LEU A 64 -3.68 5.65 -12.28
CA LEU A 64 -2.47 5.34 -11.53
C LEU A 64 -1.62 4.28 -12.22
N GLU A 65 -0.30 4.30 -11.98
CA GLU A 65 0.61 3.26 -12.44
C GLU A 65 0.40 1.95 -11.66
N ASP A 66 0.47 0.83 -12.38
CA ASP A 66 0.24 -0.51 -11.83
C ASP A 66 1.10 -0.82 -10.61
N ALA A 67 2.34 -0.34 -10.60
CA ALA A 67 3.28 -0.53 -9.48
C ALA A 67 2.70 0.02 -8.16
N VAL A 68 2.01 1.17 -8.21
CA VAL A 68 1.42 1.79 -7.02
C VAL A 68 0.24 0.98 -6.49
N TRP A 69 -0.58 0.44 -7.39
CA TRP A 69 -1.66 -0.46 -7.02
C TRP A 69 -1.14 -1.78 -6.42
N LEU A 70 -0.09 -2.35 -7.01
CA LEU A 70 0.53 -3.58 -6.54
C LEU A 70 1.14 -3.45 -5.14
N ASP A 71 1.83 -2.34 -4.86
CA ASP A 71 2.37 -2.05 -3.53
C ASP A 71 1.25 -1.90 -2.49
N TRP A 72 0.17 -1.19 -2.84
CA TRP A 72 -0.98 -1.05 -1.94
C TRP A 72 -1.65 -2.40 -1.65
N ILE A 73 -1.92 -3.19 -2.69
CA ILE A 73 -2.51 -4.52 -2.54
C ILE A 73 -1.63 -5.42 -1.66
N SER A 74 -0.31 -5.37 -1.84
CA SER A 74 0.65 -6.17 -1.07
C SER A 74 0.66 -5.80 0.42
N ASP A 75 0.56 -4.51 0.74
CA ASP A 75 0.46 -4.05 2.12
C ASP A 75 -0.86 -4.47 2.77
N GLU A 76 -1.99 -4.30 2.07
CA GLU A 76 -3.29 -4.72 2.57
C GLU A 76 -3.39 -6.24 2.72
N GLU A 77 -2.72 -7.00 1.86
CA GLU A 77 -2.62 -8.46 1.99
C GLU A 77 -1.88 -8.89 3.25
N ARG A 78 -0.81 -8.17 3.63
CA ARG A 78 -0.08 -8.42 4.89
C ARG A 78 -0.92 -8.09 6.13
N LEU A 79 -1.82 -7.12 6.00
CA LEU A 79 -2.68 -6.65 7.09
C LEU A 79 -3.98 -7.48 7.20
N ALA A 80 -4.48 -8.03 6.11
CA ALA A 80 -5.72 -8.78 6.08
C ALA A 80 -5.59 -10.10 6.87
N ARG A 81 -6.18 -10.14 8.07
CA ARG A 81 -6.24 -11.34 8.92
C ARG A 81 -7.66 -11.83 9.17
N THR A 82 -8.65 -10.99 8.90
CA THR A 82 -10.07 -11.30 9.02
C THR A 82 -10.74 -11.45 7.66
N ASP A 83 -11.84 -12.22 7.61
CA ASP A 83 -12.61 -12.39 6.36
C ASP A 83 -13.15 -11.06 5.81
N VAL A 84 -13.40 -10.09 6.69
CA VAL A 84 -13.86 -8.74 6.31
C VAL A 84 -12.77 -7.97 5.60
N GLU A 85 -11.54 -7.99 6.12
CA GLU A 85 -10.38 -7.34 5.50
C GLU A 85 -10.01 -8.01 4.18
N VAL A 86 -10.10 -9.34 4.11
CA VAL A 86 -9.94 -10.10 2.87
C VAL A 86 -10.98 -9.69 1.82
N ALA A 87 -12.24 -9.48 2.22
CA ALA A 87 -13.26 -8.99 1.30
C ALA A 87 -12.95 -7.57 0.81
N ALA A 88 -12.46 -6.69 1.68
CA ALA A 88 -12.01 -5.35 1.31
C ALA A 88 -10.83 -5.38 0.33
N LEU A 89 -9.84 -6.24 0.57
CA LEU A 89 -8.70 -6.47 -0.32
C LEU A 89 -9.16 -6.92 -1.72
N LYS A 90 -10.12 -7.85 -1.80
CA LYS A 90 -10.70 -8.29 -3.08
C LYS A 90 -11.34 -7.12 -3.84
N GLN A 91 -12.08 -6.26 -3.14
CA GLN A 91 -12.68 -5.07 -3.75
C GLN A 91 -11.61 -4.08 -4.24
N LEU A 92 -10.53 -3.90 -3.49
CA LEU A 92 -9.40 -3.08 -3.89
C LEU A 92 -8.75 -3.59 -5.18
N CYS A 93 -8.49 -4.90 -5.27
CA CYS A 93 -7.95 -5.52 -6.48
C CYS A 93 -8.87 -5.34 -7.69
N LEU A 94 -10.19 -5.51 -7.51
CA LEU A 94 -11.17 -5.30 -8.58
C LEU A 94 -11.19 -3.84 -9.05
N ARG A 95 -11.06 -2.88 -8.12
CA ARG A 95 -10.95 -1.45 -8.45
C ARG A 95 -9.70 -1.17 -9.28
N ALA A 96 -8.54 -1.72 -8.87
CA ALA A 96 -7.30 -1.58 -9.63
C ALA A 96 -7.42 -2.18 -11.04
N CYS A 97 -8.02 -3.36 -11.18
CA CYS A 97 -8.27 -4.01 -12.47
C CYS A 97 -9.28 -3.26 -13.36
N ALA A 98 -10.15 -2.44 -12.77
CA ALA A 98 -11.12 -1.61 -13.50
C ALA A 98 -10.48 -0.34 -14.05
N ASP A 99 -9.50 0.24 -13.36
CA ASP A 99 -8.76 1.43 -13.80
C ASP A 99 -7.83 1.12 -14.98
N HIS A 100 -7.16 -0.05 -14.96
CA HIS A 100 -6.31 -0.49 -16.06
C HIS A 100 -6.33 -2.02 -16.23
N LEU A 101 -6.34 -2.47 -17.49
CA LEU A 101 -6.35 -3.88 -17.85
C LEU A 101 -4.92 -4.46 -17.78
N SER A 102 -4.43 -4.65 -16.56
CA SER A 102 -3.08 -5.15 -16.25
C SER A 102 -3.08 -6.63 -15.89
N VAL A 103 -2.30 -7.44 -16.60
CA VAL A 103 -2.13 -8.88 -16.28
C VAL A 103 -1.60 -9.09 -14.85
N PRO A 104 -0.57 -8.35 -14.36
CA PRO A 104 -0.13 -8.41 -12.97
C PRO A 104 -1.22 -8.22 -11.92
N LEU A 105 -2.12 -7.23 -12.12
CA LEU A 105 -3.21 -6.96 -11.17
C LEU A 105 -4.23 -8.10 -11.12
N TRP A 106 -4.60 -8.64 -12.28
CA TRP A 106 -5.48 -9.80 -12.37
C TRP A 106 -4.86 -11.05 -11.74
N LEU A 107 -3.55 -11.27 -11.95
CA LEU A 107 -2.83 -12.38 -11.32
C LEU A 107 -2.88 -12.27 -9.78
N ARG A 108 -2.62 -11.07 -9.23
CA ARG A 108 -2.72 -10.84 -7.78
C ARG A 108 -4.13 -11.05 -7.27
N TYR A 109 -5.17 -10.61 -7.99
CA TYR A 109 -6.54 -10.90 -7.61
C TYR A 109 -6.82 -12.41 -7.50
N VAL A 110 -6.40 -13.19 -8.51
CA VAL A 110 -6.60 -14.65 -8.52
C VAL A 110 -5.87 -15.31 -7.35
N GLN A 111 -4.65 -14.88 -7.02
CA GLN A 111 -3.89 -15.42 -5.88
C GLN A 111 -4.56 -15.11 -4.54
N VAL A 112 -5.03 -13.86 -4.34
CA VAL A 112 -5.77 -13.46 -3.13
C VAL A 112 -7.05 -14.29 -2.97
N VAL A 113 -7.81 -14.48 -4.06
CA VAL A 113 -9.02 -15.32 -4.06
C VAL A 113 -8.68 -16.79 -3.84
N GLY A 114 -7.62 -17.30 -4.46
CA GLY A 114 -7.16 -18.68 -4.32
C GLY A 114 -6.77 -19.03 -2.88
N ARG A 115 -6.02 -18.14 -2.21
CA ARG A 115 -5.58 -18.32 -0.81
C ARG A 115 -6.75 -18.29 0.18
N THR A 116 -7.74 -17.44 -0.06
CA THR A 116 -8.82 -17.17 0.90
C THR A 116 -10.09 -17.97 0.63
N GLY A 117 -10.30 -18.41 -0.61
CA GLY A 117 -11.49 -19.14 -1.04
C GLY A 117 -11.41 -20.65 -0.94
N GLY A 118 -10.34 -21.21 -0.33
CA GLY A 118 -10.17 -22.67 -0.22
C GLY A 118 -9.99 -23.37 -1.57
N LEU A 119 -9.63 -22.65 -2.64
CA LEU A 119 -9.44 -23.24 -3.97
C LEU A 119 -8.13 -24.03 -4.11
N GLY A 120 -7.30 -24.11 -3.07
CA GLY A 120 -6.06 -24.90 -3.09
C GLY A 120 -5.05 -24.45 -4.15
N LEU A 121 -5.23 -23.26 -4.72
CA LEU A 121 -4.30 -22.65 -5.67
C LEU A 121 -3.16 -22.00 -4.89
N VAL A 122 -2.26 -22.83 -4.36
CA VAL A 122 -0.89 -22.41 -4.08
C VAL A 122 -0.22 -22.33 -5.45
N LEU A 123 -0.12 -21.13 -6.00
CA LEU A 123 0.84 -20.88 -7.07
C LEU A 123 2.17 -20.69 -6.36
N ASP A 124 2.89 -21.80 -6.16
CA ASP A 124 4.29 -21.75 -5.74
C ASP A 124 5.04 -20.90 -6.77
N GLU A 125 5.48 -19.70 -6.38
CA GLU A 125 6.40 -18.89 -7.20
C GLU A 125 7.84 -19.44 -7.13
N ASP A 126 8.08 -20.52 -6.37
CA ASP A 126 9.40 -21.16 -6.26
C ASP A 126 9.30 -22.68 -6.40
N GLY A 127 9.72 -23.16 -7.57
CA GLY A 127 9.82 -24.58 -7.90
C GLY A 127 10.71 -24.81 -9.11
N VAL A 128 11.87 -24.15 -9.13
CA VAL A 128 13.03 -24.63 -9.89
C VAL A 128 13.49 -25.90 -9.18
N ASP A 129 13.02 -27.06 -9.65
CA ASP A 129 13.75 -28.30 -9.47
C ASP A 129 14.11 -28.80 -10.87
N GLU A 130 15.36 -28.56 -11.21
CA GLU A 130 16.09 -29.27 -12.25
C GLU A 130 16.19 -30.76 -11.84
N GLU A 131 15.70 -31.66 -12.69
CA GLU A 131 16.31 -32.98 -12.91
C GLU A 131 16.12 -33.43 -14.35
#